data_AF-A0A3Q0KQS8-F1
#
_entry.id   AF-A0A3Q0KQS8-F1
#
_cell.length_a   1.000
_cell.length_b   1.000
_cell.length_c   1.000
_cell.angle_alpha   90.00
_cell.angle_beta   90.00
_cell.angle_gamma   90.00
#
_symmetry.space_group_name_H-M   'P 1'
#
loop_
_entity.id
_entity.type
_entity.pdbx_description
1 polymer ?
#
loop_
_entity_poly.entity_id
_entity_poly.type
_entity_poly.pdbx_seq_one_letter_code
_entity_poly.pdbx_strand_id
1 'polypeptide(L)'
;MATTYITVIHFLVTTITSNRRLMNLMNTWKLRNMEYYFYNCNNYLTNLQWINSRHPAGTKPFLKLMLTEILPTNISKVIVLDTDILLNTDIIELWNHFENFSQTQSIGIGLEQNPHFQDVMPKLESDWEGYGYNNGVLLFDLSKIRLTLWNELWIVMTRNVLNNHGYLITGEQDILNLVLFEFKHLLYEIPCEWNIQLSEGSDPHRCPVSWLTYMELRKQNQTCQIQFEKLDEIKE
;
A
#
# COMPACT_ATOMS: atom_id res chain seq x y z
N MET A 1 14.10 10.06 -27.32
CA MET A 1 14.27 10.77 -26.03
C MET A 1 13.55 9.93 -24.98
N ALA A 2 14.21 9.53 -23.90
CA ALA A 2 13.51 8.86 -22.80
C ALA A 2 12.58 9.90 -22.14
N THR A 3 11.31 9.58 -21.98
CA THR A 3 10.38 10.44 -21.26
C THR A 3 10.80 10.45 -19.79
N THR A 4 11.25 11.59 -19.28
CA THR A 4 11.53 11.76 -17.86
C THR A 4 10.21 12.02 -17.13
N TYR A 5 9.80 11.08 -16.28
CA TYR A 5 8.67 11.27 -15.39
C TYR A 5 9.15 11.92 -14.09
N ILE A 6 8.35 12.84 -13.55
CA ILE A 6 8.54 13.36 -12.19
C ILE A 6 7.83 12.39 -11.25
N THR A 7 8.55 11.83 -10.29
CA THR A 7 7.95 11.01 -9.22
C THR A 7 7.47 11.94 -8.12
N VAL A 8 6.16 11.90 -7.82
CA VAL A 8 5.56 12.70 -6.76
C VAL A 8 5.24 11.81 -5.56
N ILE A 9 5.83 12.11 -4.40
CA ILE A 9 5.61 11.36 -3.16
C ILE A 9 4.66 12.13 -2.25
N HIS A 10 3.55 11.49 -1.87
CA HIS A 10 2.58 12.05 -0.92
C HIS A 10 2.77 11.41 0.46
N PHE A 11 3.39 12.14 1.39
CA PHE A 11 3.64 11.66 2.74
C PHE A 11 2.47 11.98 3.66
N LEU A 12 1.84 10.93 4.20
CA LEU A 12 0.85 11.07 5.29
C LEU A 12 1.59 11.13 6.63
N VAL A 13 1.52 12.27 7.31
CA VAL A 13 2.26 12.52 8.55
C VAL A 13 1.32 12.75 9.72
N THR A 14 1.63 12.13 10.86
CA THR A 14 0.75 12.15 12.05
C THR A 14 1.27 13.09 13.14
N THR A 15 2.53 13.52 13.06
CA THR A 15 3.13 14.45 14.03
C THR A 15 3.92 15.54 13.33
N ILE A 16 4.00 16.72 13.95
CA ILE A 16 4.84 17.82 13.46
C ILE A 16 6.32 17.40 13.45
N THR A 17 6.75 16.62 14.45
CA THR A 17 8.13 16.16 14.59
C THR A 17 8.54 15.20 13.47
N SER A 18 7.69 14.22 13.13
CA SER A 18 7.97 13.30 12.02
C SER A 18 8.04 14.05 10.69
N ASN A 19 7.16 15.03 10.48
CA ASN A 19 7.18 15.90 9.31
C ASN A 19 8.53 16.65 9.19
N ARG A 20 9.00 17.30 10.26
CA ARG A 20 10.29 18.03 10.23
C ARG A 20 11.48 17.14 9.92
N ARG A 21 11.55 15.94 10.52
CA ARG A 21 12.66 14.99 10.27
C ARG A 21 12.68 14.53 8.81
N LEU A 22 11.52 14.13 8.28
CA LEU A 22 11.42 13.64 6.91
C LEU A 22 11.68 14.76 5.89
N MET A 23 11.14 15.96 6.14
CA MET A 23 11.43 17.14 5.33
C MET A 23 12.93 17.46 5.28
N ASN A 24 13.63 17.37 6.42
CA ASN A 24 15.08 17.57 6.45
C ASN A 24 15.81 16.51 5.62
N LEU A 25 15.44 15.22 5.75
CA LEU A 25 16.03 14.14 4.94
C LEU A 25 15.82 14.38 3.44
N MET A 26 14.58 14.66 3.01
CA MET A 26 14.26 14.92 1.60
C MET A 26 15.05 16.12 1.03
N ASN A 27 15.16 17.20 1.81
CA ASN A 27 15.96 18.37 1.43
C ASN A 27 17.46 18.04 1.29
N THR A 28 17.99 17.13 2.12
CA THR A 28 19.41 16.73 2.06
C THR A 28 19.71 15.76 0.93
N TRP A 29 18.78 14.87 0.59
CA TRP A 29 19.00 13.85 -0.45
C TRP A 29 19.03 14.42 -1.87
N LYS A 30 18.48 15.63 -2.10
CA LYS A 30 18.53 16.34 -3.40
C LYS A 30 18.15 15.45 -4.60
N LEU A 31 17.12 14.62 -4.43
CA LEU A 31 16.68 13.65 -5.43
C LEU A 31 16.19 14.38 -6.70
N ARG A 32 16.73 13.99 -7.86
CA ARG A 32 16.36 14.58 -9.16
C ARG A 32 14.99 14.07 -9.60
N ASN A 33 14.22 14.93 -10.29
CA ASN A 33 12.88 14.61 -10.82
C ASN A 33 11.93 14.06 -9.75
N MET A 34 12.06 14.54 -8.51
CA MET A 34 11.21 14.14 -7.41
C MET A 34 10.56 15.36 -6.76
N GLU A 35 9.26 15.29 -6.57
CA GLU A 35 8.50 16.22 -5.76
C GLU A 35 7.91 15.47 -4.56
N TYR A 36 7.65 16.19 -3.47
CA TYR A 36 7.02 15.60 -2.30
C TYR A 36 6.10 16.59 -1.59
N TYR A 37 5.00 16.06 -1.06
CA TYR A 37 3.97 16.80 -0.35
C TYR A 37 3.68 16.13 0.98
N PHE A 38 3.46 16.92 2.03
CA PHE A 38 3.15 16.41 3.37
C PHE A 38 1.71 16.74 3.73
N TYR A 39 0.97 15.71 4.18
CA TYR A 39 -0.42 15.83 4.62
C TYR A 39 -0.51 15.52 6.11
N ASN A 40 -0.87 16.51 6.92
CA ASN A 40 -1.04 16.30 8.36
C ASN A 40 -2.36 15.56 8.63
N CYS A 41 -2.23 14.30 9.01
CA CYS A 41 -3.33 13.38 9.22
C CYS A 41 -3.82 13.32 10.69
N ASN A 42 -3.30 14.15 11.59
CA ASN A 42 -3.65 14.08 13.02
C ASN A 42 -5.16 14.23 13.28
N ASN A 43 -5.83 15.15 12.58
CA ASN A 43 -7.28 15.34 12.73
C ASN A 43 -8.07 14.13 12.20
N TYR A 44 -7.63 13.53 11.10
CA TYR A 44 -8.23 12.32 10.55
C TYR A 44 -8.09 11.14 11.51
N LEU A 45 -6.94 10.99 12.17
CA LEU A 45 -6.74 9.95 13.20
C LEU A 45 -7.66 10.11 14.41
N THR A 46 -7.92 11.34 14.84
CA THR A 46 -8.90 11.60 15.91
C THR A 46 -10.29 11.11 15.52
N ASN A 47 -10.68 11.24 14.25
CA ASN A 47 -11.97 10.76 13.74
C ASN A 47 -12.06 9.24 13.61
N LEU A 48 -10.95 8.51 13.80
CA LEU A 48 -10.88 7.05 13.73
C LEU A 48 -10.86 6.38 15.13
N GLN A 49 -10.97 7.15 16.22
CA GLN A 49 -10.90 6.63 17.60
C GLN A 49 -12.03 5.66 17.97
N TRP A 50 -13.13 5.67 17.23
CA TRP A 50 -14.24 4.73 17.42
C TRP A 50 -13.93 3.32 16.89
N ILE A 51 -12.86 3.15 16.12
CA ILE A 51 -12.47 1.86 15.53
C ILE A 51 -11.67 1.05 16.54
N ASN A 52 -12.20 -0.11 16.92
CA ASN A 52 -11.49 -1.07 17.76
C ASN A 52 -10.73 -2.08 16.90
N SER A 53 -9.40 -2.01 16.88
CA SER A 53 -8.54 -2.96 16.16
C SER A 53 -7.52 -3.59 17.11
N ARG A 54 -7.30 -4.90 16.97
CA ARG A 54 -6.22 -5.62 17.65
C ARG A 54 -4.90 -5.59 16.90
N HIS A 55 -4.85 -4.97 15.72
CA HIS A 55 -3.63 -4.88 14.93
C HIS A 55 -2.59 -3.98 15.63
N PRO A 56 -1.31 -4.39 15.74
CA PRO A 56 -0.29 -3.63 16.48
C PRO A 56 -0.06 -2.20 15.97
N ALA A 57 -0.32 -1.92 14.69
CA ALA A 57 -0.18 -0.58 14.13
C ALA A 57 -1.26 0.41 14.59
N GLY A 58 -2.33 -0.08 15.25
CA GLY A 58 -3.45 0.72 15.71
C GLY A 58 -4.27 1.33 14.57
N THR A 59 -4.68 2.58 14.72
CA THR A 59 -5.57 3.25 13.75
C THR A 59 -4.84 3.93 12.59
N LYS A 60 -3.51 4.03 12.60
CA LYS A 60 -2.76 4.76 11.55
C LYS A 60 -2.97 4.19 10.14
N PRO A 61 -2.97 2.87 9.94
CA PRO A 61 -3.15 2.32 8.60
C PRO A 61 -4.52 2.62 7.97
N PHE A 62 -5.56 2.89 8.76
CA PHE A 62 -6.88 3.29 8.25
C PHE A 62 -6.86 4.58 7.44
N LEU A 63 -5.80 5.40 7.55
CA LEU A 63 -5.59 6.54 6.66
C LEU A 63 -5.55 6.13 5.17
N LYS A 64 -5.15 4.90 4.85
CA LYS A 64 -5.26 4.33 3.49
C LYS A 64 -6.70 4.38 2.96
N LEU A 65 -7.70 4.12 3.81
CA LEU A 65 -9.12 4.17 3.45
C LEU A 65 -9.65 5.60 3.31
N MET A 66 -8.96 6.60 3.85
CA MET A 66 -9.38 8.01 3.82
C MET A 66 -8.70 8.83 2.71
N LEU A 67 -7.96 8.18 1.80
CA LEU A 67 -7.20 8.87 0.75
C LEU A 67 -8.06 9.74 -0.17
N THR A 68 -9.32 9.37 -0.38
CA THR A 68 -10.30 10.16 -1.14
C THR A 68 -10.54 11.55 -0.54
N GLU A 69 -10.47 11.67 0.79
CA GLU A 69 -10.65 12.91 1.56
C GLU A 69 -9.34 13.64 1.83
N ILE A 70 -8.25 12.89 2.09
CA ILE A 70 -6.95 13.46 2.46
C ILE A 70 -6.26 14.08 1.25
N LEU A 71 -6.31 13.40 0.10
CA LEU A 71 -5.59 13.84 -1.08
C LEU A 71 -6.44 14.82 -1.92
N PRO A 72 -5.82 15.88 -2.47
CA PRO A 72 -6.46 16.81 -3.39
C PRO A 72 -7.22 16.14 -4.54
N THR A 73 -8.33 16.78 -4.96
CA THR A 73 -9.24 16.24 -5.99
C THR A 73 -8.61 16.14 -7.39
N ASN A 74 -7.53 16.88 -7.65
CA ASN A 74 -6.77 16.81 -8.89
C ASN A 74 -5.82 15.60 -8.96
N ILE A 75 -5.62 14.86 -7.87
CA ILE A 75 -4.85 13.61 -7.87
C ILE A 75 -5.79 12.47 -8.25
N SER A 76 -5.56 11.88 -9.42
CA SER A 76 -6.45 10.85 -9.99
C SER A 76 -6.06 9.42 -9.62
N LYS A 77 -4.77 9.12 -9.49
CA LYS A 77 -4.22 7.79 -9.26
C LYS A 77 -3.05 7.87 -8.28
N VAL A 78 -2.94 6.90 -7.38
CA VAL A 78 -1.83 6.79 -6.42
C VAL A 78 -1.44 5.34 -6.19
N ILE A 79 -0.15 5.09 -6.04
CA ILE A 79 0.36 3.85 -5.44
C ILE A 79 0.53 4.12 -3.94
N VAL A 80 -0.09 3.29 -3.11
CA VAL A 80 0.03 3.34 -1.65
C VAL A 80 0.99 2.24 -1.23
N LEU A 81 2.02 2.59 -0.48
CA LEU A 81 3.05 1.68 -0.01
C LEU A 81 3.14 1.74 1.52
N ASP A 82 3.26 0.58 2.15
CA ASP A 82 3.71 0.52 3.53
C ASP A 82 5.17 1.00 3.65
N THR A 83 5.52 1.46 4.86
CA THR A 83 6.82 2.08 5.12
C THR A 83 7.98 1.10 5.16
N ASP A 84 7.71 -0.19 5.14
CA ASP A 84 8.67 -1.30 5.15
C ASP A 84 8.85 -1.97 3.76
N ILE A 85 8.32 -1.36 2.70
CA ILE A 85 8.51 -1.83 1.32
C ILE A 85 9.91 -1.48 0.80
N LEU A 86 10.59 -2.47 0.22
CA LEU A 86 11.80 -2.30 -0.58
C LEU A 86 11.48 -2.51 -2.07
N LEU A 87 11.73 -1.49 -2.89
CA LEU A 87 11.56 -1.59 -4.35
C LEU A 87 12.83 -2.15 -5.00
N ASN A 88 12.69 -3.27 -5.72
CA ASN A 88 13.79 -3.93 -6.44
C ASN A 88 13.66 -3.82 -7.98
N THR A 89 12.71 -3.04 -8.48
CA THR A 89 12.56 -2.69 -9.91
C THR A 89 12.02 -1.27 -10.06
N ASP A 90 11.90 -0.78 -11.30
CA ASP A 90 11.32 0.54 -11.56
C ASP A 90 9.81 0.56 -11.22
N ILE A 91 9.42 1.48 -10.33
CA ILE A 91 8.03 1.65 -9.90
C ILE A 91 7.10 2.04 -11.06
N ILE A 92 7.64 2.53 -12.18
CA ILE A 92 6.85 2.81 -13.38
C ILE A 92 6.16 1.54 -13.91
N GLU A 93 6.77 0.37 -13.74
CA GLU A 93 6.17 -0.89 -14.15
C GLU A 93 4.88 -1.16 -13.36
N LEU A 94 4.89 -0.89 -12.03
CA LEU A 94 3.69 -0.96 -11.20
C LEU A 94 2.67 0.08 -11.64
N TRP A 95 3.12 1.32 -11.88
CA TRP A 95 2.25 2.42 -12.30
C TRP A 95 1.50 2.09 -13.59
N ASN A 96 2.14 1.43 -14.55
CA ASN A 96 1.55 1.06 -15.82
C ASN A 96 0.39 0.06 -15.68
N HIS A 97 0.28 -0.67 -14.54
CA HIS A 97 -0.89 -1.53 -14.30
C HIS A 97 -2.21 -0.75 -14.26
N PHE A 98 -2.22 0.55 -13.96
CA PHE A 98 -3.41 1.38 -14.06
C PHE A 98 -4.01 1.44 -15.47
N GLU A 99 -3.22 1.21 -16.52
CA GLU A 99 -3.69 1.17 -17.91
C GLU A 99 -4.47 -0.12 -18.21
N ASN A 100 -4.22 -1.17 -17.43
CA ASN A 100 -4.88 -2.48 -17.57
C ASN A 100 -6.20 -2.56 -16.77
N PHE A 101 -6.54 -1.53 -15.99
CA PHE A 101 -7.79 -1.51 -15.24
C PHE A 101 -8.99 -1.46 -16.20
N SER A 102 -9.98 -2.31 -15.97
CA SER A 102 -11.28 -2.22 -16.62
C SER A 102 -12.00 -0.90 -16.25
N GLN A 103 -13.14 -0.63 -16.90
CA GLN A 103 -13.91 0.59 -16.63
C GLN A 103 -14.35 0.71 -15.17
N THR A 104 -14.58 -0.42 -14.48
CA THR A 104 -15.06 -0.45 -13.09
C THR A 104 -13.95 -0.68 -12.07
N GLN A 105 -12.86 -1.32 -12.47
CA GLN A 105 -11.73 -1.60 -11.57
C GLN A 105 -11.08 -0.31 -11.10
N SER A 106 -10.84 -0.22 -9.81
CA SER A 106 -10.35 0.99 -9.15
C SER A 106 -9.36 0.72 -8.02
N ILE A 107 -9.23 -0.53 -7.56
CA ILE A 107 -8.32 -0.95 -6.50
C ILE A 107 -7.44 -2.09 -7.02
N GLY A 108 -6.16 -1.81 -7.19
CA GLY A 108 -5.13 -2.82 -7.43
C GLY A 108 -4.52 -3.30 -6.12
N ILE A 109 -4.39 -4.61 -5.92
CA ILE A 109 -3.86 -5.20 -4.69
C ILE A 109 -3.30 -6.61 -4.93
N GLY A 110 -2.28 -7.00 -4.17
CA GLY A 110 -1.62 -8.31 -4.28
C GLY A 110 -2.23 -9.35 -3.34
N LEU A 111 -2.10 -10.63 -3.70
CA LEU A 111 -2.54 -11.73 -2.86
C LEU A 111 -1.83 -11.75 -1.51
N GLU A 112 -2.58 -12.06 -0.46
CA GLU A 112 -2.02 -12.43 0.83
C GLU A 112 -1.25 -13.76 0.68
N GLN A 113 -0.06 -13.85 1.28
CA GLN A 113 0.87 -14.96 1.14
C GLN A 113 0.98 -15.77 2.45
N ASN A 114 0.49 -15.25 3.57
CA ASN A 114 0.50 -15.95 4.84
C ASN A 114 -0.72 -16.89 4.98
N PRO A 115 -0.52 -18.22 5.08
CA PRO A 115 -1.60 -19.20 5.19
C PRO A 115 -2.41 -19.07 6.48
N HIS A 116 -1.94 -18.34 7.49
CA HIS A 116 -2.75 -18.00 8.67
C HIS A 116 -4.07 -17.34 8.30
N PHE A 117 -4.11 -16.59 7.19
CA PHE A 117 -5.31 -15.92 6.72
C PHE A 117 -6.42 -16.88 6.27
N GLN A 118 -6.10 -18.15 5.98
CA GLN A 118 -7.09 -19.20 5.77
C GLN A 118 -8.03 -19.36 6.99
N ASP A 119 -7.55 -19.06 8.21
CA ASP A 119 -8.34 -19.09 9.45
C ASP A 119 -8.88 -17.72 9.86
N VAL A 120 -8.38 -16.63 9.27
CA VAL A 120 -8.81 -15.26 9.58
C VAL A 120 -9.99 -14.87 8.71
N MET A 121 -9.91 -15.10 7.40
CA MET A 121 -10.92 -14.62 6.47
C MET A 121 -12.31 -15.24 6.69
N PRO A 122 -12.45 -16.55 6.97
CA PRO A 122 -13.75 -17.16 7.31
C PRO A 122 -14.41 -16.60 8.58
N LYS A 123 -13.65 -15.90 9.45
CA LYS A 123 -14.20 -15.22 10.62
C LYS A 123 -14.82 -13.87 10.27
N LEU A 124 -14.39 -13.25 9.16
CA LEU A 124 -14.97 -12.01 8.65
C LEU A 124 -16.21 -12.30 7.80
N GLU A 125 -16.11 -13.31 6.93
CA GLU A 125 -17.19 -13.76 6.07
C GLU A 125 -17.16 -15.27 5.93
N SER A 126 -18.29 -15.93 6.21
CA SER A 126 -18.33 -17.37 6.47
C SER A 126 -18.06 -18.25 5.25
N ASP A 127 -18.35 -17.77 4.05
CA ASP A 127 -18.12 -18.45 2.78
C ASP A 127 -16.82 -18.00 2.09
N TRP A 128 -15.92 -17.34 2.82
CA TRP A 128 -14.64 -16.89 2.27
C TRP A 128 -13.72 -18.06 1.92
N GLU A 129 -13.19 -18.04 0.70
CA GLU A 129 -12.16 -18.99 0.23
C GLU A 129 -10.80 -18.31 0.02
N GLY A 130 -9.74 -18.97 0.49
CA GLY A 130 -8.36 -18.50 0.35
C GLY A 130 -7.94 -17.45 1.38
N TYR A 131 -6.81 -16.79 1.13
CA TYR A 131 -6.13 -15.94 2.13
C TYR A 131 -6.54 -14.46 2.03
N GLY A 132 -7.30 -14.11 0.99
CA GLY A 132 -7.57 -12.72 0.65
C GLY A 132 -6.35 -12.00 0.11
N TYR A 133 -6.28 -10.71 0.39
CA TYR A 133 -5.31 -9.78 -0.17
C TYR A 133 -4.53 -9.05 0.92
N ASN A 134 -3.26 -8.79 0.66
CA ASN A 134 -2.40 -8.01 1.52
C ASN A 134 -2.29 -6.58 0.99
N ASN A 135 -2.54 -5.60 1.86
CA ASN A 135 -2.66 -4.20 1.46
C ASN A 135 -1.37 -3.37 1.66
N GLY A 136 -0.21 -4.04 1.77
CA GLY A 136 1.10 -3.39 1.84
C GLY A 136 1.46 -2.62 0.57
N VAL A 137 0.91 -3.04 -0.57
CA VAL A 137 0.96 -2.32 -1.84
C VAL A 137 -0.45 -2.21 -2.43
N LEU A 138 -0.90 -0.99 -2.71
CA LEU A 138 -2.18 -0.70 -3.34
C LEU A 138 -2.03 0.22 -4.53
N LEU A 139 -2.88 0.04 -5.55
CA LEU A 139 -3.10 1.00 -6.61
C LEU A 139 -4.51 1.55 -6.48
N PHE A 140 -4.64 2.82 -6.12
CA PHE A 140 -5.94 3.47 -6.00
C PHE A 140 -6.17 4.39 -7.20
N ASP A 141 -7.16 4.07 -8.01
CA ASP A 141 -7.73 5.02 -8.98
C ASP A 141 -8.75 5.90 -8.24
N LEU A 142 -8.24 6.94 -7.58
CA LEU A 142 -9.04 7.90 -6.82
C LEU A 142 -10.10 8.58 -7.68
N SER A 143 -9.87 8.73 -8.98
CA SER A 143 -10.88 9.31 -9.88
C SER A 143 -12.13 8.43 -9.98
N LYS A 144 -11.95 7.11 -10.02
CA LYS A 144 -13.05 6.13 -10.00
C LYS A 144 -13.63 5.95 -8.60
N ILE A 145 -12.78 5.81 -7.57
CA ILE A 145 -13.21 5.59 -6.19
C ILE A 145 -14.07 6.75 -5.69
N ARG A 146 -13.73 8.01 -6.01
CA ARG A 146 -14.52 9.20 -5.62
C ARG A 146 -15.90 9.29 -6.28
N LEU A 147 -16.16 8.52 -7.35
CA LEU A 147 -17.48 8.41 -7.98
C LEU A 147 -18.37 7.34 -7.31
N THR A 148 -17.82 6.63 -6.32
CA THR A 148 -18.55 5.67 -5.50
C THR A 148 -18.91 6.29 -4.14
N LEU A 149 -19.67 5.56 -3.32
CA LEU A 149 -19.90 5.91 -1.90
C LEU A 149 -18.78 5.34 -1.00
N TRP A 150 -17.51 5.52 -1.41
CA TRP A 150 -16.38 4.84 -0.78
C TRP A 150 -16.30 5.06 0.73
N ASN A 151 -16.49 6.30 1.18
CA ASN A 151 -16.39 6.65 2.60
C ASN A 151 -17.49 6.00 3.41
N GLU A 152 -18.72 6.04 2.92
CA GLU A 152 -19.86 5.36 3.53
C GLU A 152 -19.64 3.85 3.54
N LEU A 153 -19.09 3.29 2.46
CA LEU A 153 -18.87 1.86 2.27
C LEU A 153 -17.93 1.29 3.35
N TRP A 154 -16.70 1.83 3.45
CA TRP A 154 -15.73 1.29 4.40
C TRP A 154 -16.18 1.55 5.85
N ILE A 155 -16.89 2.66 6.13
CA ILE A 155 -17.44 2.96 7.46
C ILE A 155 -18.52 1.93 7.84
N VAL A 156 -19.45 1.62 6.93
CA VAL A 156 -20.51 0.64 7.17
C VAL A 156 -19.92 -0.75 7.39
N MET A 157 -18.98 -1.18 6.54
CA MET A 157 -18.27 -2.46 6.71
C MET A 157 -17.58 -2.53 8.07
N THR A 158 -16.88 -1.46 8.46
CA THR A 158 -16.22 -1.38 9.77
C THR A 158 -17.21 -1.52 10.92
N ARG A 159 -18.34 -0.81 10.87
CA ARG A 159 -19.37 -0.92 11.91
C ARG A 159 -19.98 -2.32 11.97
N ASN A 160 -20.22 -2.96 10.83
CA ASN A 160 -20.75 -4.32 10.79
C ASN A 160 -19.81 -5.31 11.48
N VAL A 161 -18.51 -5.25 11.17
CA VAL A 161 -17.52 -6.13 11.82
C VAL A 161 -17.44 -5.84 13.32
N LEU A 162 -17.42 -4.57 13.73
CA LEU A 162 -17.38 -4.21 15.15
C LEU A 162 -18.63 -4.65 15.91
N ASN A 163 -19.82 -4.58 15.29
CA ASN A 163 -21.06 -5.04 15.92
C ASN A 163 -21.10 -6.57 16.07
N ASN A 164 -20.55 -7.31 15.11
CA ASN A 164 -20.61 -8.77 15.08
C ASN A 164 -19.47 -9.43 15.89
N HIS A 165 -18.27 -8.86 15.86
CA HIS A 165 -17.06 -9.46 16.43
C HIS A 165 -16.41 -8.63 17.55
N GLY A 166 -16.81 -7.37 17.71
CA GLY A 166 -16.29 -6.44 18.71
C GLY A 166 -14.97 -5.75 18.34
N TYR A 167 -14.19 -6.30 17.41
CA TYR A 167 -12.89 -5.77 16.98
C TYR A 167 -12.49 -6.27 15.59
N LEU A 168 -11.56 -5.56 14.96
CA LEU A 168 -10.85 -5.97 13.75
C LEU A 168 -9.59 -6.77 14.10
N ILE A 169 -9.39 -7.90 13.42
CA ILE A 169 -8.24 -8.81 13.61
C ILE A 169 -7.01 -8.21 12.94
N THR A 170 -7.12 -7.85 11.66
CA THR A 170 -6.00 -7.31 10.85
C THR A 170 -6.19 -5.84 10.48
N GLY A 171 -7.10 -5.16 11.18
CA GLY A 171 -7.28 -3.72 11.04
C GLY A 171 -8.01 -3.35 9.76
N GLU A 172 -7.48 -2.38 9.03
CA GLU A 172 -8.05 -1.90 7.77
C GLU A 172 -7.95 -2.94 6.65
N GLN A 173 -7.02 -3.91 6.75
CA GLN A 173 -6.93 -5.03 5.81
C GLN A 173 -8.19 -5.90 5.84
N ASP A 174 -8.81 -6.11 7.02
CA ASP A 174 -10.11 -6.80 7.13
C ASP A 174 -11.18 -6.06 6.30
N ILE A 175 -11.23 -4.73 6.42
CA ILE A 175 -12.23 -3.88 5.76
C ILE A 175 -12.03 -3.88 4.25
N LEU A 176 -10.79 -3.74 3.80
CA LEU A 176 -10.47 -3.74 2.38
C LEU A 176 -10.81 -5.08 1.74
N ASN A 177 -10.51 -6.18 2.43
CA ASN A 177 -10.89 -7.52 1.99
C ASN A 177 -12.41 -7.68 1.88
N LEU A 178 -13.18 -7.29 2.90
CA LEU A 178 -14.65 -7.33 2.86
C LEU A 178 -15.24 -6.52 1.70
N VAL A 179 -14.71 -5.31 1.46
CA VAL A 179 -15.15 -4.49 0.33
C VAL A 179 -14.86 -5.19 -1.01
N LEU A 180 -13.67 -5.76 -1.19
CA LEU A 180 -13.30 -6.45 -2.43
C LEU A 180 -14.04 -7.78 -2.62
N PHE A 181 -14.43 -8.43 -1.53
CA PHE A 181 -15.25 -9.64 -1.55
C PHE A 181 -16.68 -9.34 -2.04
N GLU A 182 -17.31 -8.30 -1.50
CA GLU A 182 -18.67 -7.91 -1.89
C GLU A 182 -18.70 -7.21 -3.26
N PHE A 183 -17.70 -6.37 -3.56
CA PHE A 183 -17.62 -5.57 -4.78
C PHE A 183 -16.46 -5.99 -5.68
N LYS A 184 -16.43 -7.27 -6.08
CA LYS A 184 -15.37 -7.87 -6.93
C LYS A 184 -15.05 -7.09 -8.22
N HIS A 185 -16.01 -6.33 -8.73
CA HIS A 185 -15.81 -5.51 -9.95
C HIS A 185 -14.85 -4.32 -9.75
N LEU A 186 -14.52 -3.96 -8.50
CA LEU A 186 -13.53 -2.93 -8.15
C LEU A 186 -12.09 -3.47 -8.18
N LEU A 187 -11.92 -4.79 -8.02
CA LEU A 187 -10.64 -5.46 -7.83
C LEU A 187 -9.87 -5.62 -9.14
N TYR A 188 -8.61 -5.18 -9.13
CA TYR A 188 -7.56 -5.59 -10.04
C TYR A 188 -6.47 -6.33 -9.24
N GLU A 189 -6.21 -7.59 -9.56
CA GLU A 189 -5.14 -8.35 -8.88
C GLU A 189 -3.79 -8.01 -9.51
N ILE A 190 -2.85 -7.48 -8.72
CA ILE A 190 -1.48 -7.25 -9.20
C ILE A 190 -0.62 -8.51 -9.05
N PRO A 191 0.42 -8.67 -9.89
CA PRO A 191 1.40 -9.73 -9.72
C PRO A 191 1.94 -9.77 -8.29
N CYS A 192 2.03 -10.98 -7.71
CA CYS A 192 2.39 -11.17 -6.31
C CYS A 192 3.78 -10.63 -5.96
N GLU A 193 4.66 -10.52 -6.96
CA GLU A 193 6.03 -10.03 -6.88
C GLU A 193 6.12 -8.57 -6.42
N TRP A 194 5.05 -7.81 -6.60
CA TRP A 194 4.96 -6.43 -6.12
C TRP A 194 4.79 -6.32 -4.61
N ASN A 195 4.31 -7.38 -3.94
CA ASN A 195 4.05 -7.37 -2.50
C ASN A 195 4.50 -8.68 -1.84
N ILE A 196 5.77 -9.04 -2.06
CA ILE A 196 6.39 -10.25 -1.50
C ILE A 196 6.48 -10.14 0.02
N GLN A 197 5.99 -11.16 0.71
CA GLN A 197 6.03 -11.20 2.17
C GLN A 197 7.19 -12.06 2.66
N LEU A 198 8.09 -11.44 3.42
CA LEU A 198 9.26 -12.08 4.00
C LEU A 198 9.06 -12.45 5.48
N SER A 199 7.85 -12.26 6.01
CA SER A 199 7.53 -12.58 7.40
C SER A 199 7.50 -14.08 7.65
N GLU A 200 7.72 -14.46 8.90
CA GLU A 200 7.64 -15.87 9.29
C GLU A 200 6.25 -16.44 9.03
N GLY A 201 6.20 -17.62 8.40
CA GLY A 201 4.98 -18.32 8.08
C GLY A 201 4.43 -18.05 6.68
N SER A 202 4.90 -17.03 5.95
CA SER A 202 4.49 -16.81 4.55
C SER A 202 4.80 -18.03 3.68
N ASP A 203 3.83 -18.42 2.85
CA ASP A 203 3.96 -19.56 1.95
C ASP A 203 4.74 -19.17 0.68
N PRO A 204 5.98 -19.64 0.49
CA PRO A 204 6.78 -19.30 -0.70
C PRO A 204 6.19 -19.90 -1.98
N HIS A 205 5.31 -20.90 -1.91
CA HIS A 205 4.64 -21.45 -3.09
C HIS A 205 3.55 -20.53 -3.63
N ARG A 206 3.03 -19.61 -2.80
CA ARG A 206 2.01 -18.66 -3.21
C ARG A 206 2.55 -17.54 -4.08
N CYS A 207 3.82 -17.21 -3.93
CA CYS A 207 4.54 -16.30 -4.80
C CYS A 207 5.95 -16.84 -5.07
N PRO A 208 6.12 -17.76 -6.03
CA PRO A 208 7.41 -18.40 -6.30
C PRO A 208 8.35 -17.44 -7.01
N VAL A 209 8.96 -16.54 -6.25
CA VAL A 209 9.95 -15.57 -6.73
C VAL A 209 11.36 -16.09 -6.51
N SER A 210 12.18 -16.03 -7.55
CA SER A 210 13.61 -16.30 -7.44
C SER A 210 14.36 -14.99 -7.55
N TRP A 211 15.01 -14.60 -6.45
CA TRP A 211 16.01 -13.55 -6.48
C TRP A 211 17.34 -14.18 -6.87
N LEU A 212 17.94 -13.72 -7.96
CA LEU A 212 19.31 -14.09 -8.27
C LEU A 212 20.21 -13.49 -7.18
N THR A 213 20.99 -14.34 -6.51
CA THR A 213 22.07 -13.89 -5.64
C THR A 213 23.04 -13.00 -6.41
N TYR A 214 23.78 -12.15 -5.70
CA TYR A 214 24.86 -11.35 -6.31
C TYR A 214 25.82 -12.21 -7.17
N MET A 215 26.12 -13.42 -6.72
CA MET A 215 26.96 -14.36 -7.46
C MET A 215 26.29 -14.87 -8.74
N GLU A 216 24.99 -15.14 -8.72
CA GLU A 216 24.23 -15.54 -9.91
C GLU A 216 24.06 -14.38 -10.91
N LEU A 217 23.82 -13.16 -10.43
CA LEU A 217 23.80 -11.95 -11.26
C LEU A 217 25.15 -11.75 -11.96
N ARG A 218 26.27 -11.86 -11.21
CA ARG A 218 27.62 -11.80 -11.80
C ARG A 218 27.86 -12.90 -12.84
N LYS A 219 27.40 -14.13 -12.60
CA LYS A 219 27.51 -15.24 -13.57
C LYS A 219 26.75 -14.95 -14.87
N GLN A 220 25.67 -14.17 -14.80
CA GLN A 220 24.88 -13.76 -15.96
C GLN A 220 25.43 -12.48 -16.64
N ASN A 221 26.60 -11.97 -16.25
CA ASN A 221 27.12 -10.66 -16.67
C ASN A 221 26.14 -9.48 -16.41
N GLN A 222 25.19 -9.65 -15.48
CA GLN A 222 24.36 -8.55 -15.01
C GLN A 222 25.11 -7.82 -13.89
N THR A 223 25.61 -6.63 -14.19
CA THR A 223 26.13 -5.73 -13.16
C THR A 223 24.98 -4.88 -12.65
N CYS A 224 24.67 -4.91 -11.35
CA CYS A 224 23.92 -3.82 -10.74
C CYS A 224 24.72 -2.53 -10.99
N GLN A 225 24.22 -1.65 -11.87
CA GLN A 225 24.70 -0.28 -11.96
C GLN A 225 24.19 0.47 -10.73
N ILE A 226 24.71 0.14 -9.55
CA ILE A 226 24.53 1.01 -8.40
C ILE A 226 25.46 2.20 -8.67
N GLN A 227 24.93 3.23 -9.30
CA GLN A 227 25.47 4.57 -9.11
C GLN A 227 25.24 4.91 -7.64
N PHE A 228 26.19 4.53 -6.79
CA PHE A 228 26.48 5.40 -5.67
C PHE A 228 26.97 6.70 -6.32
N GLU A 229 26.07 7.68 -6.54
CA GLU A 229 26.52 9.05 -6.31
C GLU A 229 27.11 9.00 -4.92
N LYS A 230 28.45 9.13 -4.83
CA LYS A 230 29.14 9.16 -3.56
C LYS A 230 28.34 10.11 -2.67
N LEU A 231 27.79 9.56 -1.58
CA LEU A 231 27.42 10.33 -0.41
C LEU A 231 28.75 10.81 0.20
N ASP A 232 29.44 11.68 -0.53
CA ASP A 232 30.60 12.41 -0.05
C ASP A 232 30.06 13.30 1.08
N GLU A 233 30.41 12.93 2.31
CA GLU A 233 30.45 13.78 3.48
C GLU A 233 29.14 14.49 3.87
N ILE A 234 28.19 13.72 4.44
CA ILE A 234 27.41 14.27 5.56
C ILE A 234 28.36 14.28 6.76
N LYS A 235 29.18 15.32 6.86
CA LYS A 235 29.83 15.68 8.13
C LYS A 235 28.76 16.27 9.04
N GLU A 236 28.55 15.63 10.19
CA GLU A 236 27.96 16.26 11.39
C GLU A 236 28.69 17.55 11.74
#